data_AF-A0A1B6JI30-F1
#
_entry.id   AF-A0A1B6JI30-F1
#
_cell.length_a   1.000
_cell.length_b   1.000
_cell.length_c   1.000
_cell.angle_alpha   90.00
_cell.angle_beta   90.00
_cell.angle_gamma   90.00
#
_symmetry.space_group_name_H-M   'P 1'
#
loop_
_entity.id
_entity.type
_entity.pdbx_description
1 polymer ?
#
loop_
_entity_poly.entity_id
_entity_poly.type
_entity_poly.pdbx_seq_one_letter_code
_entity_poly.pdbx_strand_id
1 'polypeptide(L)'
;YLKNGDVAKISKEGILLHRELSSGAAAAGALREVPSLREYKYEEIKFDVGDDVIMEVEFESQKFCLPGIINERLAGSQIVFRELESSIVDMLLERKRFYFVGCGSSYNVGLSVAQAFTDFVGAEISEALNSVALIDRNHYVSPSDSVYIFISQSGTTGDTYQALKYCLERGAFCIALTNNRPTTISEACHATIDVMAGVERAVASTKAYTCQYLQLCLLAAMLGKRKLDMQNADVHITNGHGSYIDAIKSSNPAVCNGSLRSHKNGVSYNPGSAGAGAHGLTAEKYSSFISALRALPAGIEAALSKDINEMTNYLIGSKNRCLFLLSRGMEYATAVEAGLKISEVTQVATKVLSCADLMHGPFAL
;
A
#
# COMPACT_ATOMS: atom_id res chain seq x y z
N TYR A 1 -21.88 1.92 13.17
CA TYR A 1 -21.14 3.19 13.27
C TYR A 1 -22.09 4.33 12.94
N LEU A 2 -22.07 5.40 13.74
CA LEU A 2 -22.80 6.64 13.44
C LEU A 2 -22.09 7.37 12.28
N LYS A 3 -22.86 8.07 11.43
CA LYS A 3 -22.33 8.97 10.41
C LYS A 3 -22.49 10.42 10.83
N ASN A 4 -21.76 11.33 10.20
CA ASN A 4 -21.94 12.77 10.41
C ASN A 4 -23.41 13.16 10.16
N GLY A 5 -24.00 13.87 11.13
CA GLY A 5 -25.41 14.26 11.12
C GLY A 5 -26.36 13.24 11.74
N ASP A 6 -25.88 12.06 12.17
CA ASP A 6 -26.70 11.11 12.94
C ASP A 6 -26.76 11.54 14.43
N VAL A 7 -27.96 11.50 15.01
CA VAL A 7 -28.25 11.73 16.43
C VAL A 7 -28.83 10.44 17.01
N ALA A 8 -28.11 9.78 17.91
CA ALA A 8 -28.56 8.57 18.57
C ALA A 8 -29.26 8.89 19.90
N LYS A 9 -30.53 8.49 20.03
CA LYS A 9 -31.27 8.49 21.29
C LYS A 9 -31.22 7.08 21.89
N ILE A 10 -30.51 6.94 23.00
CA ILE A 10 -30.34 5.67 23.72
C ILE A 10 -31.30 5.63 24.90
N SER A 11 -32.09 4.56 25.00
CA SER A 11 -33.10 4.35 26.04
C SER A 11 -33.10 2.90 26.51
N LYS A 12 -33.81 2.58 27.60
CA LYS A 12 -33.93 1.18 28.07
C LYS A 12 -34.67 0.30 27.06
N GLU A 13 -35.49 0.93 26.23
CA GLU A 13 -36.33 0.31 25.21
C GLU A 13 -35.58 0.08 23.88
N GLY A 14 -34.37 0.64 23.73
CA GLY A 14 -33.53 0.46 22.55
C GLY A 14 -32.77 1.72 22.12
N ILE A 15 -32.15 1.63 20.93
CA ILE A 15 -31.40 2.71 20.29
C ILE A 15 -32.21 3.25 19.09
N LEU A 16 -32.53 4.54 19.11
CA LEU A 16 -33.15 5.25 18.00
C LEU A 16 -32.11 6.15 17.31
N LEU A 17 -32.08 6.16 15.99
CA LEU A 17 -31.19 7.02 15.20
C LEU A 17 -32.00 8.04 14.39
N HIS A 18 -31.67 9.31 14.56
CA HIS A 18 -32.23 10.42 13.81
C HIS A 18 -31.14 10.99 12.88
N ARG A 19 -31.51 11.56 11.74
CA ARG A 19 -30.59 12.35 10.91
C ARG A 19 -31.24 13.69 10.60
N GLU A 20 -30.54 14.78 10.90
CA GLU A 20 -31.00 16.11 10.55
C GLU A 20 -30.71 16.37 9.06
N LEU A 21 -31.76 16.47 8.24
CA LEU A 21 -31.62 16.85 6.83
C LEU A 21 -31.31 18.35 6.81
N SER A 22 -30.19 18.73 6.19
CA SER A 22 -29.77 20.13 6.09
C SER A 22 -30.89 21.00 5.50
N SER A 23 -31.19 22.09 6.21
CA SER A 23 -32.29 23.02 6.02
C SER A 23 -32.70 23.28 4.57
N GLY A 24 -33.87 22.76 4.18
CA GLY A 24 -34.49 23.04 2.88
C GLY A 24 -35.65 22.10 2.58
N ALA A 25 -36.85 22.50 2.99
CA ALA A 25 -38.14 21.89 2.72
C ALA A 25 -38.47 20.58 3.47
N ALA A 26 -39.71 20.53 3.95
CA ALA A 26 -40.29 19.49 4.80
C ALA A 26 -40.11 18.08 4.21
N ALA A 27 -39.40 17.22 4.94
CA ALA A 27 -39.48 15.78 4.76
C ALA A 27 -39.56 15.14 6.14
N ALA A 28 -40.71 14.53 6.41
CA ALA A 28 -40.98 13.74 7.59
C ALA A 28 -39.84 12.72 7.83
N GLY A 29 -39.52 12.51 9.11
CA GLY A 29 -38.42 11.66 9.56
C GLY A 29 -38.40 10.30 8.85
N ALA A 30 -37.48 10.15 7.90
CA ALA A 30 -37.17 8.87 7.31
C ALA A 30 -36.38 8.05 8.34
N LEU A 31 -37.10 7.18 9.06
CA LEU A 31 -36.49 6.14 9.86
C LEU A 31 -35.78 5.18 8.92
N ARG A 32 -34.44 5.14 8.99
CA ARG A 32 -33.66 4.08 8.34
C ARG A 32 -33.43 2.99 9.37
N GLU A 33 -33.96 1.79 9.14
CA GLU A 33 -33.51 0.60 9.85
C GLU A 33 -32.01 0.40 9.56
N VAL A 34 -31.23 0.26 10.63
CA VAL A 34 -29.82 -0.14 10.52
C VAL A 34 -29.84 -1.60 10.12
N PRO A 35 -29.29 -1.98 8.94
CA PRO A 35 -29.09 -3.38 8.62
C PRO A 35 -28.30 -3.98 9.77
N SER A 36 -28.78 -5.12 10.30
CA SER A 36 -28.21 -5.90 11.40
C SER A 36 -26.74 -5.56 11.65
N LEU A 37 -26.41 -5.10 12.86
CA LEU A 37 -25.03 -4.97 13.34
C LEU A 37 -24.21 -6.11 12.74
N ARG A 38 -23.39 -5.81 11.72
CA ARG A 38 -22.37 -6.76 11.29
C ARG A 38 -21.42 -6.80 12.46
N GLU A 39 -21.58 -7.82 13.28
CA GLU A 39 -20.71 -8.13 14.39
C GLU A 39 -19.37 -8.50 13.75
N TYR A 40 -18.49 -7.49 13.63
CA TYR A 40 -17.11 -7.74 13.31
C TYR A 40 -16.53 -8.40 14.55
N LYS A 41 -16.46 -9.73 14.53
CA LYS A 41 -15.68 -10.49 15.52
C LYS A 41 -14.21 -10.16 15.30
N TYR A 42 -13.77 -9.07 15.91
CA TYR A 42 -12.37 -8.94 16.26
C TYR A 42 -12.17 -9.86 17.46
N GLU A 43 -11.34 -10.90 17.30
CA GLU A 43 -10.70 -11.51 18.46
C GLU A 43 -9.76 -10.44 19.01
N GLU A 44 -10.28 -9.62 19.91
CA GLU A 44 -9.52 -8.67 20.68
C GLU A 44 -8.56 -9.50 21.55
N ILE A 45 -7.30 -9.61 21.11
CA ILE A 45 -6.25 -10.11 21.99
C ILE A 45 -6.09 -9.03 23.06
N LYS A 46 -6.86 -9.17 24.14
CA LYS A 46 -6.71 -8.36 25.34
C LYS A 46 -5.39 -8.74 25.97
N PHE A 47 -4.35 -7.98 25.63
CA PHE A 47 -3.16 -7.97 26.45
C PHE A 47 -3.53 -7.19 27.72
N ASP A 48 -3.76 -7.93 28.80
CA ASP A 48 -3.92 -7.38 30.15
C ASP A 48 -2.53 -6.99 30.68
N VAL A 49 -1.92 -6.02 29.99
CA VAL A 49 -0.57 -5.52 30.25
C VAL A 49 -0.64 -4.02 30.45
N GLY A 50 0.19 -3.51 31.36
CA GLY A 50 0.29 -2.07 31.61
C GLY A 50 0.74 -1.31 30.36
N ASP A 51 0.41 -0.02 30.31
CA ASP A 51 0.76 0.85 29.18
C ASP A 51 2.28 0.93 28.93
N ASP A 52 3.11 0.68 29.95
CA ASP A 52 4.57 0.74 29.86
C ASP A 52 5.21 -0.34 28.97
N VAL A 53 4.50 -1.44 28.69
CA VAL A 53 5.01 -2.57 27.88
C VAL A 53 4.21 -2.81 26.60
N ILE A 54 3.18 -1.99 26.34
CA ILE A 54 2.28 -2.23 25.20
C ILE A 54 3.01 -2.17 23.86
N MET A 55 3.99 -1.26 23.71
CA MET A 55 4.79 -1.15 22.50
C MET A 55 5.64 -2.39 22.25
N GLU A 56 6.23 -2.97 23.31
CA GLU A 56 7.02 -4.21 23.20
C GLU A 56 6.14 -5.38 22.78
N VAL A 57 4.97 -5.52 23.41
CA VAL A 57 3.99 -6.55 23.06
C VAL A 57 3.52 -6.41 21.61
N GLU A 58 3.25 -5.19 21.15
CA GLU A 58 2.85 -4.93 19.77
C GLU A 58 3.99 -5.17 18.78
N PHE A 59 5.22 -4.81 19.14
CA PHE A 59 6.41 -5.11 18.37
C PHE A 59 6.63 -6.62 18.21
N GLU A 60 6.51 -7.38 19.30
CA GLU A 60 6.60 -8.84 19.29
C GLU A 60 5.46 -9.51 18.52
N SER A 61 4.28 -8.89 18.48
CA SER A 61 3.12 -9.46 17.78
C SER A 61 3.27 -9.52 16.25
N GLN A 62 4.33 -8.92 15.71
CA GLN A 62 4.71 -9.01 14.29
C GLN A 62 4.90 -10.45 13.81
N LYS A 63 5.35 -11.35 14.70
CA LYS A 63 5.46 -12.80 14.41
C LYS A 63 4.11 -13.49 14.19
N PHE A 64 3.00 -12.83 14.51
CA PHE A 64 1.65 -13.36 14.29
C PHE A 64 0.92 -12.61 13.17
N CYS A 65 0.94 -11.28 13.15
CA CYS A 65 0.18 -10.52 12.15
C CYS A 65 0.74 -10.68 10.73
N LEU A 66 2.06 -10.73 10.54
CA LEU A 66 2.65 -10.87 9.20
C LEU A 66 2.38 -12.26 8.59
N PRO A 67 2.55 -13.39 9.31
CA PRO A 67 2.09 -14.69 8.81
C PRO A 67 0.57 -14.75 8.60
N GLY A 68 -0.22 -14.09 9.46
CA GLY A 68 -1.67 -13.97 9.28
C GLY A 68 -2.05 -13.31 7.95
N ILE A 69 -1.38 -12.21 7.59
CA ILE A 69 -1.54 -11.55 6.29
C ILE A 69 -1.16 -12.50 5.16
N ILE A 70 -0.02 -13.19 5.24
CA ILE A 70 0.42 -14.12 4.19
C ILE A 70 -0.64 -15.22 4.00
N ASN A 71 -1.15 -15.81 5.07
CA ASN A 71 -2.15 -16.88 5.01
C ASN A 71 -3.45 -16.41 4.38
N GLU A 72 -3.92 -15.20 4.70
CA GLU A 72 -5.14 -14.64 4.10
C GLU A 72 -4.94 -14.28 2.61
N ARG A 73 -3.76 -13.73 2.27
CA ARG A 73 -3.47 -13.16 0.95
C ARG A 73 -2.91 -14.18 -0.05
N LEU A 74 -2.31 -15.28 0.38
CA LEU A 74 -1.63 -16.23 -0.49
C LEU A 74 -2.45 -17.52 -0.70
N ALA A 75 -3.16 -17.60 -1.82
CA ALA A 75 -3.84 -18.81 -2.26
C ALA A 75 -2.90 -19.65 -3.15
N GLY A 76 -2.13 -20.54 -2.54
CA GLY A 76 -1.11 -21.35 -3.23
C GLY A 76 0.08 -20.51 -3.68
N SER A 77 0.07 -20.06 -4.93
CA SER A 77 1.04 -19.10 -5.49
C SER A 77 0.38 -17.82 -6.00
N GLN A 78 -0.93 -17.65 -5.82
CA GLN A 78 -1.67 -16.47 -6.23
C GLN A 78 -1.87 -15.54 -5.04
N ILE A 79 -1.52 -14.26 -5.23
CA ILE A 79 -1.82 -13.21 -4.24
C ILE A 79 -3.22 -12.68 -4.51
N VAL A 80 -4.06 -12.59 -3.47
CA VAL A 80 -5.47 -12.22 -3.58
C VAL A 80 -5.86 -11.10 -2.61
N PHE A 81 -6.60 -10.13 -3.12
CA PHE A 81 -7.28 -9.09 -2.34
C PHE A 81 -8.78 -9.22 -2.61
N ARG A 82 -9.48 -10.02 -1.79
CA ARG A 82 -10.89 -10.36 -2.01
C ARG A 82 -11.82 -9.15 -1.90
N GLU A 83 -11.40 -8.14 -1.16
CA GLU A 83 -12.13 -6.88 -1.00
C GLU A 83 -11.99 -5.91 -2.18
N LEU A 84 -11.07 -6.19 -3.12
CA LEU A 84 -10.91 -5.37 -4.33
C LEU A 84 -11.72 -5.97 -5.46
N GLU A 85 -12.70 -5.20 -5.94
CA GLU A 85 -13.49 -5.56 -7.13
C GLU A 85 -12.59 -5.58 -8.38
N SER A 86 -12.95 -6.40 -9.37
CA SER A 86 -12.20 -6.50 -10.63
C SER A 86 -12.06 -5.14 -11.33
N SER A 87 -13.11 -4.32 -11.32
CA SER A 87 -13.11 -2.96 -11.87
C SER A 87 -12.06 -2.06 -11.22
N ILE A 88 -11.83 -2.19 -9.91
CA ILE A 88 -10.80 -1.47 -9.17
C ILE A 88 -9.42 -1.97 -9.55
N VAL A 89 -9.25 -3.29 -9.71
CA VAL A 89 -7.98 -3.88 -10.15
C VAL A 89 -7.64 -3.45 -11.57
N ASP A 90 -8.60 -3.45 -12.49
CA ASP A 90 -8.41 -2.98 -13.87
C ASP A 90 -8.01 -1.50 -13.88
N MET A 91 -8.72 -0.68 -13.10
CA MET A 91 -8.40 0.72 -12.91
C MET A 91 -7.01 0.94 -12.30
N LEU A 92 -6.46 0.03 -11.50
CA LEU A 92 -5.08 0.09 -10.99
C LEU A 92 -4.06 -0.27 -12.09
N LEU A 93 -4.37 -1.29 -12.91
CA LEU A 93 -3.48 -1.80 -13.95
C LEU A 93 -3.26 -0.79 -15.09
N GLU A 94 -4.27 0.03 -15.38
CA GLU A 94 -4.23 1.10 -16.39
C GLU A 94 -3.32 2.28 -16.00
N ARG A 95 -2.95 2.39 -14.72
CA ARG A 95 -2.32 3.59 -14.16
C ARG A 95 -0.81 3.46 -14.21
N LYS A 96 -0.19 4.60 -14.39
CA LYS A 96 1.27 4.72 -14.58
C LYS A 96 1.94 5.36 -13.38
N ARG A 97 1.19 6.08 -12.56
CA ARG A 97 1.70 6.85 -11.43
C ARG A 97 1.05 6.39 -10.13
N PHE A 98 1.87 6.05 -9.15
CA PHE A 98 1.43 5.63 -7.83
C PHE A 98 2.00 6.58 -6.78
N TYR A 99 1.10 7.23 -6.05
CA TYR A 99 1.45 8.13 -4.97
C TYR A 99 1.00 7.55 -3.64
N PHE A 100 1.92 7.39 -2.69
CA PHE A 100 1.64 6.90 -1.35
C PHE A 100 1.55 8.07 -0.40
N VAL A 101 0.33 8.38 0.08
CA VAL A 101 0.05 9.59 0.85
C VAL A 101 -0.14 9.23 2.32
N GLY A 102 0.63 9.85 3.21
CA GLY A 102 0.54 9.57 4.64
C GLY A 102 1.22 10.62 5.50
N CYS A 103 1.30 10.36 6.81
CA CYS A 103 2.04 11.14 7.79
C CYS A 103 2.88 10.20 8.67
N GLY A 104 4.02 10.68 9.18
CA GLY A 104 4.89 9.91 10.09
C GLY A 104 5.27 8.54 9.53
N SER A 105 5.13 7.49 10.35
CA SER A 105 5.41 6.10 9.95
C SER A 105 4.63 5.67 8.69
N SER A 106 3.40 6.12 8.49
CA SER A 106 2.63 5.81 7.27
C SER A 106 3.19 6.48 6.00
N TYR A 107 3.81 7.66 6.12
CA TYR A 107 4.59 8.25 5.02
C TYR A 107 5.87 7.45 4.74
N ASN A 108 6.55 6.98 5.80
CA ASN A 108 7.75 6.15 5.67
C ASN A 108 7.45 4.80 4.99
N VAL A 109 6.25 4.24 5.18
CA VAL A 109 5.81 3.07 4.40
C VAL A 109 5.82 3.41 2.90
N GLY A 110 5.28 4.55 2.50
CA GLY A 110 5.32 5.01 1.11
C GLY A 110 6.75 5.04 0.55
N LEU A 111 7.72 5.54 1.33
CA LEU A 111 9.13 5.55 0.95
C LEU A 111 9.66 4.13 0.75
N SER A 112 9.30 3.22 1.64
CA SER A 112 9.79 1.83 1.61
C SER A 112 9.24 1.00 0.44
N VAL A 113 8.06 1.32 -0.09
CA VAL A 113 7.40 0.52 -1.13
C VAL A 113 7.48 1.13 -2.53
N ALA A 114 7.92 2.39 -2.65
CA ALA A 114 7.97 3.10 -3.92
C ALA A 114 8.70 2.29 -5.01
N GLN A 115 9.90 1.78 -4.70
CA GLN A 115 10.66 0.97 -5.66
C GLN A 115 9.94 -0.33 -6.04
N ALA A 116 9.20 -0.97 -5.12
CA ALA A 116 8.49 -2.22 -5.41
C ALA A 116 7.41 -2.03 -6.49
N PHE A 117 6.74 -0.88 -6.53
CA PHE A 117 5.77 -0.57 -7.59
C PHE A 117 6.45 -0.29 -8.94
N THR A 118 7.62 0.37 -8.94
CA THR A 118 8.44 0.51 -10.14
C THR A 118 8.89 -0.86 -10.65
N ASP A 119 9.39 -1.72 -9.77
CA ASP A 119 10.00 -3.00 -10.13
C ASP A 119 8.96 -4.07 -10.50
N PHE A 120 7.83 -4.14 -9.82
CA PHE A 120 6.82 -5.17 -10.05
C PHE A 120 5.73 -4.70 -11.01
N VAL A 121 5.19 -3.50 -10.82
CA VAL A 121 4.07 -2.98 -11.63
C VAL A 121 4.55 -2.32 -12.92
N GLY A 122 5.83 -1.91 -12.97
CA GLY A 122 6.35 -1.08 -14.06
C GLY A 122 5.78 0.34 -14.01
N ALA A 123 5.55 0.87 -12.81
CA ALA A 123 5.09 2.25 -12.63
C ALA A 123 6.14 3.24 -13.18
N GLU A 124 5.69 4.24 -13.94
CA GLU A 124 6.55 5.32 -14.45
C GLU A 124 6.91 6.31 -13.33
N ILE A 125 5.97 6.54 -12.41
CA ILE A 125 6.18 7.31 -11.19
C ILE A 125 5.69 6.49 -10.01
N SER A 126 6.51 6.39 -8.98
CA SER A 126 6.18 5.74 -7.72
C SER A 126 6.84 6.52 -6.60
N GLU A 127 6.05 7.23 -5.80
CA GLU A 127 6.58 8.24 -4.87
C GLU A 127 5.74 8.33 -3.59
N ALA A 128 6.43 8.56 -2.46
CA ALA A 128 5.78 8.90 -1.21
C ALA A 128 5.52 10.41 -1.13
N LEU A 129 4.30 10.81 -0.82
CA LEU A 129 3.92 12.19 -0.60
C LEU A 129 3.50 12.39 0.86
N ASN A 130 4.15 13.35 1.53
CA ASN A 130 3.67 13.80 2.83
C ASN A 130 2.32 14.51 2.64
N SER A 131 1.34 14.19 3.49
CA SER A 131 -0.05 14.69 3.33
C SER A 131 -0.13 16.22 3.32
N VAL A 132 0.63 16.90 4.19
CA VAL A 132 0.65 18.36 4.26
C VAL A 132 1.39 18.95 3.06
N ALA A 133 2.56 18.40 2.73
CA ALA A 133 3.34 18.88 1.60
C ALA A 133 2.61 18.75 0.25
N LEU A 134 1.75 17.74 0.09
CA LEU A 134 0.89 17.57 -1.08
C LEU A 134 -0.01 18.80 -1.30
N ILE A 135 -0.61 19.32 -0.22
CA ILE A 135 -1.49 20.50 -0.25
C ILE A 135 -0.66 21.76 -0.41
N ASP A 136 0.35 21.96 0.45
CA ASP A 136 1.15 23.19 0.51
C ASP A 136 1.90 23.48 -0.79
N ARG A 137 2.33 22.42 -1.49
CA ARG A 137 3.02 22.54 -2.78
C ARG A 137 2.07 22.59 -3.97
N ASN A 138 0.76 22.63 -3.74
CA ASN A 138 -0.27 22.56 -4.78
C ASN A 138 0.03 21.43 -5.77
N HIS A 139 0.23 20.22 -5.24
CA HIS A 139 0.62 19.06 -6.04
C HIS A 139 -0.35 18.87 -7.22
N TYR A 140 0.21 18.70 -8.42
CA TYR A 140 -0.59 18.48 -9.62
C TYR A 140 -1.21 17.08 -9.57
N VAL A 141 -2.53 17.03 -9.48
CA VAL A 141 -3.29 15.79 -9.54
C VAL A 141 -3.58 15.47 -10.98
N SER A 142 -3.23 14.25 -11.41
CA SER A 142 -3.49 13.75 -12.77
C SER A 142 -4.52 12.61 -12.73
N PRO A 143 -5.83 12.91 -12.88
CA PRO A 143 -6.92 11.94 -12.69
C PRO A 143 -6.89 10.75 -13.64
N SER A 144 -6.31 10.90 -14.82
CA SER A 144 -6.36 9.91 -15.90
C SER A 144 -5.25 8.86 -15.83
N ASP A 145 -4.18 9.09 -15.07
CA ASP A 145 -3.00 8.21 -15.05
C ASP A 145 -2.45 7.90 -13.66
N SER A 146 -2.99 8.55 -12.62
CA SER A 146 -2.46 8.47 -11.26
C SER A 146 -3.42 7.77 -10.29
N VAL A 147 -2.84 7.03 -9.36
CA VAL A 147 -3.48 6.45 -8.18
C VAL A 147 -2.89 7.09 -6.94
N TYR A 148 -3.75 7.45 -5.99
CA TYR A 148 -3.35 7.95 -4.68
C TYR A 148 -3.77 6.93 -3.62
N ILE A 149 -2.78 6.31 -2.97
CA ILE A 149 -2.99 5.34 -1.89
C ILE A 149 -2.76 6.06 -0.56
N PHE A 150 -3.84 6.29 0.17
CA PHE A 150 -3.84 6.97 1.47
C PHE A 150 -3.60 5.98 2.59
N ILE A 151 -2.44 6.07 3.25
CA ILE A 151 -1.99 5.16 4.30
C ILE A 151 -2.26 5.81 5.65
N SER A 152 -3.09 5.18 6.48
CA SER A 152 -3.38 5.66 7.83
C SER A 152 -3.83 4.49 8.72
N GLN A 153 -3.06 4.20 9.77
CA GLN A 153 -3.44 3.17 10.75
C GLN A 153 -4.83 3.44 11.34
N SER A 154 -5.09 4.68 11.79
CA SER A 154 -6.34 5.06 12.44
C SER A 154 -7.48 5.28 11.45
N GLY A 155 -7.17 5.57 10.18
CA GLY A 155 -8.14 5.97 9.16
C GLY A 155 -8.84 7.31 9.44
N THR A 156 -8.32 8.10 10.39
CA THR A 156 -8.93 9.37 10.86
C THR A 156 -7.91 10.51 10.98
N THR A 157 -6.66 10.31 10.55
CA THR A 157 -5.62 11.35 10.55
C THR A 157 -6.07 12.58 9.77
N GLY A 158 -6.23 13.72 10.46
CA GLY A 158 -6.81 14.95 9.89
C GLY A 158 -6.11 15.44 8.62
N ASP A 159 -4.77 15.58 8.66
CA ASP A 159 -4.00 16.06 7.50
C ASP A 159 -4.11 15.12 6.30
N THR A 160 -4.11 13.80 6.55
CA THR A 160 -4.29 12.79 5.49
C THR A 160 -5.71 12.83 4.91
N TYR A 161 -6.72 13.09 5.74
CA TYR A 161 -8.10 13.30 5.26
C TYR A 161 -8.22 14.59 4.43
N GLN A 162 -7.54 15.67 4.80
CA GLN A 162 -7.52 16.89 3.99
C GLN A 162 -6.80 16.67 2.65
N ALA A 163 -5.71 15.92 2.64
CA ALA A 163 -5.02 15.53 1.41
C ALA A 163 -5.92 14.64 0.53
N LEU A 164 -6.69 13.74 1.13
CA LEU A 164 -7.68 12.93 0.42
C LEU A 164 -8.74 13.81 -0.24
N LYS A 165 -9.31 14.74 0.52
CA LYS A 165 -10.30 15.69 -0.01
C LYS A 165 -9.72 16.52 -1.16
N TYR A 166 -8.50 17.04 -1.01
CA TYR A 166 -7.78 17.76 -2.06
C TYR A 166 -7.68 16.96 -3.37
N CYS A 167 -7.35 15.67 -3.27
CA CYS A 167 -7.23 14.77 -4.43
C CYS A 167 -8.60 14.44 -5.04
N LEU A 168 -9.61 14.13 -4.21
CA LEU A 168 -10.97 13.81 -4.68
C LEU A 168 -11.63 14.98 -5.40
N GLU A 169 -11.48 16.20 -4.89
CA GLU A 169 -11.99 17.43 -5.53
C GLU A 169 -11.39 17.66 -6.94
N ARG A 170 -10.25 17.04 -7.22
CA ARG A 170 -9.55 17.08 -8.51
C ARG A 170 -9.81 15.84 -9.36
N GLY A 171 -10.67 14.93 -8.91
CA GLY A 171 -11.04 13.72 -9.65
C GLY A 171 -10.04 12.56 -9.53
N ALA A 172 -9.13 12.59 -8.55
CA ALA A 172 -8.16 11.52 -8.35
C ALA A 172 -8.80 10.17 -8.07
N PHE A 173 -8.20 9.10 -8.57
CA PHE A 173 -8.53 7.75 -8.12
C PHE A 173 -7.82 7.44 -6.80
N CYS A 174 -8.59 7.43 -5.71
CA CYS A 174 -8.08 7.26 -4.34
C CYS A 174 -8.43 5.89 -3.75
N ILE A 175 -7.43 5.24 -3.16
CA ILE A 175 -7.55 3.98 -2.39
C ILE A 175 -7.08 4.24 -0.96
N ALA A 176 -7.78 3.69 0.03
CA ALA A 176 -7.36 3.74 1.42
C ALA A 176 -6.62 2.46 1.84
N LEU A 177 -5.57 2.58 2.64
CA LEU A 177 -4.94 1.49 3.38
C LEU A 177 -5.08 1.81 4.87
N THR A 178 -6.06 1.19 5.53
CA THR A 178 -6.40 1.47 6.93
C THR A 178 -6.51 0.19 7.74
N ASN A 179 -6.19 0.27 9.04
CA ASN A 179 -6.21 -0.89 9.93
C ASN A 179 -7.59 -1.16 10.56
N ASN A 180 -8.53 -0.24 10.38
CA ASN A 180 -9.90 -0.34 10.86
C ASN A 180 -10.86 -0.01 9.71
N ARG A 181 -12.07 -0.58 9.75
CA ARG A 181 -13.19 -0.19 8.89
C ARG A 181 -14.54 -0.28 9.61
N PRO A 182 -15.49 0.60 9.27
CA PRO A 182 -15.34 1.82 8.47
C PRO A 182 -14.65 2.95 9.27
N THR A 183 -13.84 3.74 8.58
CA THR A 183 -13.16 4.96 9.06
C THR A 183 -13.39 6.11 8.08
N THR A 184 -13.18 7.35 8.53
CA THR A 184 -13.39 8.56 7.73
C THR A 184 -12.64 8.53 6.39
N ILE A 185 -11.40 8.06 6.38
CA ILE A 185 -10.59 7.91 5.16
C ILE A 185 -11.13 6.77 4.29
N SER A 186 -11.40 5.59 4.88
CA SER A 186 -11.88 4.44 4.10
C SER A 186 -13.24 4.66 3.45
N GLU A 187 -14.14 5.41 4.09
CA GLU A 187 -15.48 5.69 3.54
C GLU A 187 -15.44 6.71 2.40
N ALA A 188 -14.40 7.54 2.32
CA ALA A 188 -14.26 8.57 1.29
C ALA A 188 -13.49 8.06 0.05
N CYS A 189 -12.71 7.00 0.16
CA CYS A 189 -11.97 6.40 -0.96
C CYS A 189 -12.84 5.48 -1.83
N HIS A 190 -12.39 5.25 -3.08
CA HIS A 190 -13.08 4.37 -4.04
C HIS A 190 -12.94 2.89 -3.69
N ALA A 191 -11.84 2.53 -3.03
CA ALA A 191 -11.60 1.20 -2.49
C ALA A 191 -10.77 1.32 -1.22
N THR A 192 -10.81 0.27 -0.39
CA THR A 192 -9.97 0.19 0.80
C THR A 192 -9.30 -1.18 0.86
N ILE A 193 -8.05 -1.22 1.31
CA ILE A 193 -7.26 -2.40 1.64
C ILE A 193 -7.07 -2.43 3.17
N ASP A 194 -7.29 -3.60 3.77
CA ASP A 194 -7.15 -3.76 5.21
C ASP A 194 -5.68 -4.02 5.54
N VAL A 195 -5.15 -3.30 6.53
CA VAL A 195 -3.79 -3.52 7.02
C VAL A 195 -3.69 -4.88 7.72
N MET A 196 -4.73 -5.29 8.46
CA MET A 196 -4.78 -6.53 9.25
C MET A 196 -3.70 -6.64 10.35
N ALA A 197 -3.31 -5.53 10.98
CA ALA A 197 -2.37 -5.53 12.10
C ALA A 197 -3.03 -5.83 13.46
N GLY A 198 -4.37 -5.86 13.51
CA GLY A 198 -5.12 -5.87 14.76
C GLY A 198 -5.02 -4.53 15.50
N VAL A 199 -5.64 -4.41 16.67
CA VAL A 199 -5.63 -3.17 17.46
C VAL A 199 -4.20 -2.78 17.83
N GLU A 200 -3.79 -1.55 17.53
CA GLU A 200 -2.51 -0.97 17.95
C GLU A 200 -2.81 0.23 18.86
N ARG A 201 -2.38 0.11 20.12
CA ARG A 201 -2.58 1.06 21.21
C ARG A 201 -1.33 1.89 21.48
N ALA A 202 -0.14 1.38 21.19
CA ALA A 202 1.08 2.15 21.36
C ALA A 202 1.02 3.41 20.50
N VAL A 203 1.51 4.52 21.06
CA VAL A 203 1.58 5.79 20.32
C VAL A 203 2.54 5.65 19.13
N ALA A 204 3.70 5.05 19.37
CA ALA A 204 4.67 4.74 18.35
C ALA A 204 4.24 3.48 17.57
N SER A 205 3.88 3.65 16.30
CA SER A 205 3.53 2.55 15.38
C SER A 205 4.65 1.50 15.29
N THR A 206 4.31 0.22 15.37
CA THR A 206 5.23 -0.91 15.22
C THR A 206 4.70 -1.90 14.18
N LYS A 207 3.81 -2.81 14.58
CA LYS A 207 3.19 -3.81 13.71
C LYS A 207 2.38 -3.20 12.57
N ALA A 208 1.75 -2.03 12.76
CA ALA A 208 1.02 -1.40 11.67
C ALA A 208 1.95 -1.00 10.52
N TYR A 209 3.18 -0.55 10.81
CA TYR A 209 4.17 -0.18 9.79
C TYR A 209 4.53 -1.39 8.93
N THR A 210 4.91 -2.53 9.54
CA THR A 210 5.33 -3.71 8.79
C THR A 210 4.16 -4.40 8.09
N CYS A 211 2.96 -4.40 8.67
CA CYS A 211 1.75 -4.86 7.99
C CYS A 211 1.41 -3.99 6.79
N GLN A 212 1.47 -2.65 6.91
CA GLN A 212 1.25 -1.73 5.79
C GLN A 212 2.26 -1.97 4.66
N TYR A 213 3.54 -2.12 5.00
CA TYR A 213 4.61 -2.47 4.06
C TYR A 213 4.31 -3.78 3.32
N LEU A 214 3.95 -4.84 4.05
CA LEU A 214 3.66 -6.15 3.46
C LEU A 214 2.43 -6.10 2.53
N GLN A 215 1.33 -5.45 2.95
CA GLN A 215 0.14 -5.33 2.12
C GLN A 215 0.45 -4.64 0.78
N LEU A 216 1.25 -3.58 0.79
CA LEU A 216 1.61 -2.85 -0.44
C LEU A 216 2.61 -3.64 -1.31
N CYS A 217 3.56 -4.36 -0.72
CA CYS A 217 4.40 -5.30 -1.47
C CYS A 217 3.57 -6.39 -2.16
N LEU A 218 2.59 -6.96 -1.46
CA LEU A 218 1.67 -7.95 -2.00
C LEU A 218 0.80 -7.37 -3.11
N LEU A 219 0.30 -6.15 -2.94
CA LEU A 219 -0.47 -5.45 -3.97
C LEU A 219 0.37 -5.24 -5.24
N ALA A 220 1.61 -4.74 -5.10
CA ALA A 220 2.52 -4.55 -6.22
C ALA A 220 2.81 -5.86 -6.96
N ALA A 221 3.07 -6.95 -6.23
CA ALA A 221 3.32 -8.26 -6.82
C ALA A 221 2.08 -8.83 -7.52
N MET A 222 0.88 -8.67 -6.93
CA MET A 222 -0.37 -9.06 -7.56
C MET A 222 -0.59 -8.31 -8.89
N LEU A 223 -0.46 -6.98 -8.88
CA LEU A 223 -0.64 -6.16 -10.08
C LEU A 223 0.40 -6.49 -11.15
N GLY A 224 1.68 -6.66 -10.76
CA GLY A 224 2.75 -7.07 -11.66
C GLY A 224 2.48 -8.44 -12.30
N LYS A 225 2.00 -9.40 -11.50
CA LYS A 225 1.66 -10.74 -12.00
C LYS A 225 0.49 -10.69 -12.98
N ARG A 226 -0.52 -9.88 -12.72
CA ARG A 226 -1.66 -9.67 -13.63
C ARG A 226 -1.21 -9.05 -14.96
N LYS A 227 -0.35 -8.02 -14.95
CA LYS A 227 0.22 -7.45 -16.18
C LYS A 227 1.00 -8.51 -16.98
N LEU A 228 1.83 -9.30 -16.30
CA LEU A 228 2.60 -10.38 -16.94
C LEU A 228 1.69 -11.42 -17.60
N ASP A 229 0.60 -11.81 -16.93
CA ASP A 229 -0.35 -12.79 -17.48
C ASP A 229 -1.10 -12.26 -18.70
N MET A 230 -1.49 -10.98 -18.68
CA MET A 230 -2.12 -10.33 -19.84
C MET A 230 -1.17 -10.29 -21.04
N GLN A 231 0.10 -9.91 -20.82
CA GLN A 231 1.12 -9.88 -21.86
C GLN A 231 1.35 -11.27 -22.47
N ASN A 232 1.41 -12.31 -21.64
CA ASN A 232 1.57 -13.69 -22.13
C ASN A 232 0.35 -14.16 -22.92
N ALA A 233 -0.86 -13.80 -22.51
CA ALA A 233 -2.09 -14.13 -23.25
C ALA A 233 -2.12 -13.46 -24.63
N ASP A 234 -1.74 -12.18 -24.73
CA ASP A 234 -1.69 -11.44 -26.00
C ASP A 234 -0.66 -12.04 -26.97
N VAL A 235 0.50 -12.49 -26.46
CA VAL A 235 1.52 -13.19 -27.25
C VAL A 235 0.98 -14.52 -27.79
N HIS A 236 0.21 -15.27 -27.00
CA HIS A 236 -0.40 -16.51 -27.48
C HIS A 236 -1.49 -16.28 -28.53
N ILE A 237 -2.31 -15.23 -28.40
CA ILE A 237 -3.33 -14.86 -29.41
C ILE A 237 -2.65 -14.45 -30.73
N THR A 238 -1.64 -13.59 -30.66
CA THR A 238 -0.91 -13.13 -31.86
C THR A 238 -0.19 -14.28 -32.58
N ASN A 239 0.44 -15.19 -31.84
CA ASN A 239 1.06 -16.39 -32.43
C ASN A 239 0.02 -17.37 -33.01
N GLY A 240 -1.15 -17.51 -32.37
CA GLY A 240 -2.25 -18.33 -32.90
C GLY A 240 -2.87 -17.78 -34.19
N HIS A 241 -2.96 -16.45 -34.31
CA HIS A 241 -3.37 -15.80 -35.57
C HIS A 241 -2.29 -15.95 -36.66
N GLY A 242 -1.00 -15.88 -36.30
CA GLY A 242 0.11 -16.16 -37.21
C GLY A 242 0.03 -17.56 -37.81
N SER A 243 -0.19 -18.59 -36.97
CA SER A 243 -0.32 -19.97 -37.46
C SER A 243 -1.58 -20.17 -38.32
N TYR A 244 -2.68 -19.48 -38.01
CA TYR A 244 -3.90 -19.51 -38.84
C TYR A 244 -3.68 -18.85 -40.22
N ILE A 245 -2.98 -17.72 -40.26
CA ILE A 245 -2.64 -17.03 -41.51
C ILE A 245 -1.68 -17.88 -42.36
N ASP A 246 -0.70 -18.55 -41.73
CA ASP A 246 0.23 -19.41 -42.44
C ASP A 246 -0.42 -20.75 -42.88
N ALA A 247 -1.40 -21.26 -42.14
CA ALA A 247 -2.27 -22.35 -42.57
C ALA A 247 -3.17 -21.97 -43.76
N ILE A 248 -3.68 -20.74 -43.81
CA ILE A 248 -4.47 -20.22 -44.95
C ILE A 248 -3.57 -20.03 -46.19
N LYS A 249 -2.36 -19.50 -46.02
CA LYS A 249 -1.39 -19.34 -47.13
C LYS A 249 -0.92 -20.67 -47.71
N SER A 250 -0.75 -21.70 -46.88
CA SER A 250 -0.32 -23.03 -47.33
C SER A 250 -1.45 -23.85 -47.97
N SER A 251 -2.71 -23.57 -47.63
CA SER A 251 -3.87 -24.28 -48.18
C SER A 251 -4.44 -23.66 -49.46
N ASN A 252 -4.10 -22.41 -49.81
CA ASN A 252 -4.56 -21.80 -51.05
C ASN A 252 -3.57 -20.76 -51.64
N PRO A 253 -2.54 -21.20 -52.40
CA PRO A 253 -1.50 -20.31 -52.94
C PRO A 253 -1.98 -19.30 -54.00
N ALA A 254 -3.24 -19.40 -54.47
CA ALA A 254 -3.78 -18.56 -55.54
C ALA A 254 -4.48 -17.26 -55.06
N VAL A 255 -4.68 -17.05 -53.75
CA VAL A 255 -5.50 -15.92 -53.23
C VAL A 255 -4.68 -14.65 -52.95
N CYS A 256 -3.36 -14.70 -52.95
CA CYS A 256 -2.52 -13.59 -52.45
C CYS A 256 -1.82 -12.76 -53.54
N ASN A 257 -2.54 -12.35 -54.60
CA ASN A 257 -2.06 -11.32 -55.54
C ASN A 257 -3.00 -10.10 -55.65
N GLY A 258 -3.93 -9.92 -54.70
CA GLY A 258 -4.74 -8.71 -54.56
C GLY A 258 -4.19 -7.81 -53.45
N SER A 259 -3.81 -6.58 -53.78
CA SER A 259 -3.33 -5.56 -52.84
C SER A 259 -4.38 -5.22 -51.78
N LEU A 260 -4.36 -5.91 -50.65
CA LEU A 260 -4.99 -5.46 -49.41
C LEU A 260 -4.03 -4.45 -48.77
N ARG A 261 -4.22 -3.17 -49.08
CA ARG A 261 -3.70 -2.07 -48.25
C ARG A 261 -4.35 -2.19 -46.87
N SER A 262 -3.63 -2.79 -45.93
CA SER A 262 -3.98 -2.68 -44.52
C SER A 262 -3.77 -1.24 -44.08
N HIS A 263 -4.83 -0.60 -43.58
CA HIS A 263 -4.69 0.59 -42.74
C HIS A 263 -3.92 0.18 -41.48
N LYS A 264 -2.59 0.40 -41.49
CA LYS A 264 -1.76 0.34 -40.29
C LYS A 264 -2.08 1.53 -39.39
N ASN A 265 -3.12 1.39 -38.56
CA ASN A 265 -3.23 2.08 -37.27
C ASN A 265 -3.00 1.07 -36.13
N GLY A 266 -2.08 0.13 -36.33
CA GLY A 266 -1.55 -0.71 -35.28
C GLY A 266 -0.19 -0.17 -34.88
N VAL A 267 -0.08 0.35 -33.66
CA VAL A 267 1.21 0.59 -33.00
C VAL A 267 1.94 -0.76 -32.99
N SER A 268 2.93 -0.92 -33.85
CA SER A 268 3.76 -2.13 -33.86
C SER A 268 4.60 -2.12 -32.60
N TYR A 269 4.23 -2.94 -31.62
CA TYR A 269 5.11 -3.26 -30.51
C TYR A 269 6.28 -4.06 -31.08
N ASN A 270 7.43 -3.40 -31.20
CA ASN A 270 8.67 -4.04 -31.57
C ASN A 270 9.31 -4.51 -30.25
N PRO A 271 9.46 -5.83 -29.99
CA PRO A 271 10.23 -6.31 -28.85
C PRO A 271 11.72 -6.15 -29.20
N GLY A 272 12.15 -4.89 -29.30
CA GLY A 272 13.54 -4.55 -29.51
C GLY A 272 14.32 -4.92 -28.27
N SER A 273 15.23 -5.89 -28.40
CA SER A 273 16.41 -6.11 -27.58
C SER A 273 16.23 -5.81 -26.09
N ALA A 274 15.91 -6.84 -25.30
CA ALA A 274 16.03 -6.84 -23.84
C ALA A 274 17.50 -6.60 -23.43
N GLY A 275 17.93 -5.34 -23.48
CA GLY A 275 19.09 -4.84 -22.78
C GLY A 275 18.74 -4.64 -21.31
N ALA A 276 19.71 -4.86 -20.44
CA ALA A 276 19.61 -4.69 -18.99
C ALA A 276 18.83 -3.41 -18.60
N GLY A 277 17.63 -3.56 -18.04
CA GLY A 277 16.79 -2.43 -17.60
C GLY A 277 15.27 -2.56 -17.73
N ALA A 278 14.70 -3.74 -17.96
CA ALA A 278 13.23 -3.87 -18.04
C ALA A 278 12.59 -3.75 -16.64
N HIS A 279 11.91 -2.62 -16.39
CA HIS A 279 10.98 -2.47 -15.26
C HIS A 279 9.77 -3.38 -15.46
N GLY A 280 9.21 -3.91 -14.37
CA GLY A 280 8.11 -4.87 -14.39
C GLY A 280 8.51 -6.27 -13.92
N LEU A 281 7.50 -7.00 -13.44
CA LEU A 281 7.66 -8.31 -12.83
C LEU A 281 7.93 -9.40 -13.89
N THR A 282 8.93 -10.25 -13.64
CA THR A 282 9.17 -11.48 -14.41
C THR A 282 8.66 -12.70 -13.65
N ALA A 283 8.46 -13.83 -14.35
CA ALA A 283 8.05 -15.08 -13.70
C ALA A 283 9.06 -15.55 -12.63
N GLU A 284 10.35 -15.37 -12.89
CA GLU A 284 11.45 -15.69 -11.97
C GLU A 284 11.41 -14.80 -10.72
N LYS A 285 11.28 -13.48 -10.91
CA LYS A 285 11.15 -12.52 -9.80
C LYS A 285 9.91 -12.84 -8.95
N TYR A 286 8.78 -13.17 -9.58
CA TYR A 286 7.57 -13.57 -8.85
C TYR A 286 7.78 -14.86 -8.05
N SER A 287 8.36 -15.90 -8.66
CA SER A 287 8.66 -17.15 -7.97
C SER A 287 9.60 -16.96 -6.78
N SER A 288 10.63 -16.12 -6.95
CA SER A 288 11.55 -15.73 -5.88
C SER A 288 10.81 -14.97 -4.77
N PHE A 289 9.94 -14.02 -5.12
CA PHE A 289 9.11 -13.28 -4.16
C PHE A 289 8.17 -14.21 -3.37
N ILE A 290 7.48 -15.14 -4.02
CA ILE A 290 6.64 -16.14 -3.35
C ILE A 290 7.47 -17.03 -2.40
N SER A 291 8.68 -17.42 -2.80
CA SER A 291 9.58 -18.19 -1.94
C SER A 291 10.04 -17.38 -0.72
N ALA A 292 10.35 -16.09 -0.92
CA ALA A 292 10.70 -15.18 0.17
C ALA A 292 9.52 -14.95 1.14
N LEU A 293 8.29 -14.80 0.64
CA LEU A 293 7.09 -14.71 1.48
C LEU A 293 6.91 -15.94 2.37
N ARG A 294 7.17 -17.14 1.85
CA ARG A 294 7.10 -18.39 2.64
C ARG A 294 8.19 -18.49 3.70
N ALA A 295 9.36 -17.88 3.46
CA ALA A 295 10.46 -17.83 4.42
C ALA A 295 10.34 -16.67 5.43
N LEU A 296 9.49 -15.66 5.14
CA LEU A 296 9.36 -14.45 5.94
C LEU A 296 9.04 -14.70 7.42
N PRO A 297 8.12 -15.64 7.80
CA PRO A 297 7.84 -15.92 9.21
C PRO A 297 9.09 -16.28 10.02
N ALA A 298 9.92 -17.19 9.51
CA ALA A 298 11.18 -17.58 10.16
C ALA A 298 12.18 -16.41 10.21
N GLY A 299 12.21 -15.57 9.16
CA GLY A 299 13.03 -14.36 9.14
C GLY A 299 12.62 -13.34 10.21
N ILE A 300 11.33 -13.20 10.48
CA ILE A 300 10.80 -12.32 11.54
C ILE A 300 11.22 -12.85 12.91
N GLU A 301 11.03 -14.13 13.19
CA GLU A 301 11.46 -14.74 14.46
C GLU A 301 12.98 -14.60 14.68
N ALA A 302 13.78 -14.81 13.63
CA ALA A 302 15.21 -14.61 13.68
C ALA A 302 15.61 -13.13 13.91
N ALA A 303 14.82 -12.17 13.43
CA ALA A 303 15.05 -10.75 13.67
C ALA A 303 14.68 -10.34 15.10
N LEU A 304 13.54 -10.81 15.61
CA LEU A 304 13.06 -10.51 16.97
C LEU A 304 13.94 -11.15 18.06
N SER A 305 14.58 -12.28 17.77
CA SER A 305 15.48 -12.97 18.70
C SER A 305 16.90 -12.37 18.79
N LYS A 306 17.21 -11.31 18.02
CA LYS A 306 18.54 -10.68 18.09
C LYS A 306 18.73 -9.97 19.42
N ASP A 307 19.84 -10.27 20.09
CA ASP A 307 20.24 -9.52 21.27
C ASP A 307 20.71 -8.12 20.88
N ILE A 308 20.00 -7.11 21.38
CA ILE A 308 20.31 -5.69 21.17
C ILE A 308 20.90 -5.03 22.43
N ASN A 309 21.10 -5.77 23.52
CA ASN A 309 21.50 -5.21 24.81
C ASN A 309 22.84 -4.47 24.75
N GLU A 310 23.82 -4.98 24.00
CA GLU A 310 25.11 -4.31 23.85
C GLU A 310 24.95 -2.91 23.22
N MET A 311 24.20 -2.82 22.11
CA MET A 311 23.91 -1.57 21.42
C MET A 311 23.10 -0.63 22.31
N THR A 312 22.07 -1.14 22.98
CA THR A 312 21.23 -0.36 23.91
C THR A 312 22.05 0.19 25.06
N ASN A 313 22.91 -0.63 25.69
CA ASN A 313 23.79 -0.19 26.77
C ASN A 313 24.81 0.86 26.30
N TYR A 314 25.34 0.70 25.08
CA TYR A 314 26.21 1.71 24.48
C TYR A 314 25.47 3.05 24.31
N LEU A 315 24.24 3.02 23.79
CA LEU A 315 23.44 4.23 23.59
C LEU A 315 23.07 4.90 24.92
N ILE A 316 22.63 4.13 25.94
CA ILE A 316 22.30 4.64 27.28
C ILE A 316 23.54 5.22 27.98
N GLY A 317 24.68 4.53 27.89
CA GLY A 317 25.93 4.95 28.52
C GLY A 317 26.60 6.15 27.83
N SER A 318 26.23 6.42 26.58
CA SER A 318 26.76 7.54 25.82
C SER A 318 26.13 8.87 26.23
N LYS A 319 26.92 9.95 26.27
CA LYS A 319 26.38 11.33 26.41
C LYS A 319 25.84 11.87 25.07
N ASN A 320 25.51 10.98 24.14
CA ASN A 320 25.18 11.35 22.75
C ASN A 320 23.87 12.14 22.73
N ARG A 321 23.92 13.33 22.15
CA ARG A 321 22.73 14.17 21.95
C ARG A 321 22.06 13.92 20.59
N CYS A 322 22.77 13.26 19.67
CA CYS A 322 22.32 12.99 18.32
C CYS A 322 22.90 11.66 17.82
N LEU A 323 22.07 10.85 17.16
CA LEU A 323 22.45 9.61 16.48
C LEU A 323 22.37 9.79 14.96
N PHE A 324 23.44 9.47 14.25
CA PHE A 324 23.43 9.44 12.78
C PHE A 324 23.17 8.03 12.27
N LEU A 325 22.12 7.87 11.46
CA LEU A 325 21.75 6.60 10.84
C LEU A 325 22.11 6.66 9.35
N LEU A 326 23.08 5.85 8.95
CA LEU A 326 23.58 5.79 7.57
C LEU A 326 22.94 4.61 6.83
N SER A 327 22.42 4.87 5.64
CA SER A 327 21.75 3.85 4.82
C SER A 327 21.80 4.21 3.33
N ARG A 328 21.36 3.30 2.46
CA ARG A 328 21.25 3.54 1.01
C ARG A 328 20.12 2.69 0.44
N GLY A 329 19.66 3.01 -0.77
CA GLY A 329 18.72 2.16 -1.50
C GLY A 329 17.43 1.91 -0.72
N MET A 330 17.00 0.64 -0.70
CA MET A 330 15.76 0.22 -0.03
C MET A 330 15.81 0.36 1.49
N GLU A 331 17.01 0.25 2.06
CA GLU A 331 17.24 0.35 3.49
C GLU A 331 17.13 1.80 4.00
N TYR A 332 17.04 2.79 3.11
CA TYR A 332 16.89 4.19 3.51
C TYR A 332 15.59 4.41 4.29
N ALA A 333 14.47 3.88 3.81
CA ALA A 333 13.19 4.00 4.51
C ALA A 333 13.23 3.30 5.89
N THR A 334 13.94 2.18 6.01
CA THR A 334 14.18 1.50 7.29
C THR A 334 14.93 2.40 8.26
N ALA A 335 15.97 3.11 7.81
CA ALA A 335 16.70 4.04 8.66
C ALA A 335 15.85 5.26 9.06
N VAL A 336 15.00 5.76 8.14
CA VAL A 336 14.04 6.84 8.43
C VAL A 336 13.05 6.41 9.51
N GLU A 337 12.47 5.22 9.40
CA GLU A 337 11.54 4.70 10.41
C GLU A 337 12.24 4.43 11.74
N ALA A 338 13.41 3.78 11.73
CA ALA A 338 14.17 3.52 12.94
C ALA A 338 14.55 4.82 13.67
N GLY A 339 15.00 5.83 12.93
CA GLY A 339 15.31 7.16 13.48
C GLY A 339 14.10 7.81 14.12
N LEU A 340 12.95 7.74 13.45
CA LEU A 340 11.69 8.23 14.00
C LEU A 340 11.34 7.53 15.31
N LYS A 341 11.40 6.19 15.37
CA LYS A 341 11.10 5.42 16.60
C LYS A 341 12.05 5.74 17.75
N ILE A 342 13.35 5.81 17.48
CA ILE A 342 14.35 6.17 18.50
C ILE A 342 14.04 7.57 19.03
N SER A 343 13.78 8.54 18.16
CA SER A 343 13.50 9.92 18.57
C SER A 343 12.20 10.02 19.39
N GLU A 344 11.16 9.32 18.96
CA GLU A 344 9.83 9.34 19.58
C GLU A 344 9.82 8.73 20.98
N VAL A 345 10.55 7.63 21.17
CA VAL A 345 10.51 6.86 22.44
C VAL A 345 11.62 7.29 23.40
N THR A 346 12.80 7.65 22.89
CA THR A 346 13.98 7.91 23.74
C THR A 346 14.35 9.39 23.86
N GLN A 347 13.75 10.25 23.03
CA GLN A 347 14.10 11.68 22.90
C GLN A 347 15.55 11.94 22.42
N VAL A 348 16.29 10.90 22.04
CA VAL A 348 17.59 11.05 21.37
C VAL A 348 17.32 11.55 19.95
N ALA A 349 17.85 12.73 19.62
CA ALA A 349 17.70 13.26 18.27
C ALA A 349 18.35 12.29 17.27
N THR A 350 17.68 12.02 16.16
CA THR A 350 18.26 11.22 15.09
C THR A 350 18.34 12.00 13.79
N LYS A 351 19.41 11.75 13.03
CA LYS A 351 19.59 12.27 11.68
C LYS A 351 19.90 11.13 10.74
N VAL A 352 19.04 10.94 9.75
CA VAL A 352 19.21 9.89 8.75
C VAL A 352 19.89 10.50 7.53
N LEU A 353 20.92 9.82 7.03
CA LEU A 353 21.72 10.25 5.88
C LEU A 353 21.85 9.09 4.90
N SER A 354 21.79 9.43 3.61
CA SER A 354 22.27 8.50 2.59
C SER A 354 23.78 8.37 2.73
N CYS A 355 24.32 7.15 2.64
CA CYS A 355 25.77 6.93 2.62
C CYS A 355 26.46 7.71 1.48
N ALA A 356 25.75 7.94 0.37
CA ALA A 356 26.25 8.75 -0.73
C ALA A 356 26.41 10.22 -0.33
N ASP A 357 25.49 10.74 0.49
CA ASP A 357 25.48 12.13 0.91
C ASP A 357 26.52 12.45 1.99
N LEU A 358 27.07 11.43 2.67
CA LEU A 358 28.00 11.62 3.78
C LEU A 358 29.19 12.50 3.39
N MET A 359 29.77 12.25 2.21
CA MET A 359 30.92 13.01 1.70
C MET A 359 30.54 14.39 1.13
N HIS A 360 29.26 14.72 1.06
CA HIS A 360 28.74 15.97 0.48
C HIS A 360 28.38 17.01 1.56
N GLY A 361 29.07 16.98 2.70
CA GLY A 361 28.91 17.95 3.79
C GLY A 361 28.79 17.33 5.19
N PRO A 362 27.92 16.33 5.40
CA PRO A 362 27.67 15.73 6.71
C PRO A 362 28.91 15.12 7.41
N PHE A 363 29.96 14.75 6.67
CA PHE A 363 31.22 14.28 7.25
C PHE A 363 31.91 15.30 8.18
N ALA A 364 31.53 16.58 8.12
CA ALA A 364 32.05 17.62 9.01
C ALA A 364 31.43 17.64 10.43
N LEU A 365 30.37 16.85 10.66
CA LEU A 365 29.67 16.70 11.94
C LEU A 365 30.38 15.67 12.82
#